data_AF-A0A923JAJ0-F1
#
_entry.id   AF-A0A923JAJ0-F1
#
_cell.length_a   1.000
_cell.length_b   1.000
_cell.length_c   1.000
_cell.angle_alpha   90.00
_cell.angle_beta   90.00
_cell.angle_gamma   90.00
#
_symmetry.space_group_name_H-M   'P 1'
#
loop_
_entity.id
_entity.type
_entity.pdbx_description
1 polymer ?
#
loop_
_entity_poly.entity_id
_entity_poly.type
_entity_poly.pdbx_seq_one_letter_code
_entity_poly.pdbx_strand_id
1 'polypeptide(L)'
;MSEHHHAHGPANRGRVVHTTSAPLFVTGDERAPGGAVVIVHGEPGIDAELEARARATAAGGSLVVVPYLYFRDGGPDYPHPDRAAAAYAGLDPADVDADVDGAVDHLTGRLGIVPAAIRLAGAGAGMPAAARAADRLGLPGPDLVDGHHHLTPR
;
A
#
# COMPACT_ATOMS: atom_id res chain seq x y z
N MET A 1 -38.12 -15.32 -40.30
CA MET A 1 -37.59 -14.30 -39.38
C MET A 1 -37.06 -15.06 -38.19
N SER A 2 -35.74 -15.31 -38.14
CA SER A 2 -35.12 -16.15 -37.11
C SER A 2 -34.56 -15.25 -36.00
N GLU A 3 -35.14 -15.34 -34.80
CA GLU A 3 -34.58 -14.75 -33.59
C GLU A 3 -33.44 -15.65 -33.08
N HIS A 4 -32.22 -15.13 -33.12
CA HIS A 4 -31.07 -15.77 -32.48
C HIS A 4 -30.99 -15.31 -31.02
N HIS A 5 -31.43 -16.16 -30.10
CA HIS A 5 -31.15 -16.00 -28.67
C HIS A 5 -29.65 -16.24 -28.42
N HIS A 6 -28.90 -15.16 -28.22
CA HIS A 6 -27.56 -15.24 -27.62
C HIS A 6 -27.70 -15.23 -26.10
N ALA A 7 -27.82 -16.43 -25.52
CA ALA A 7 -27.64 -16.62 -24.09
C ALA A 7 -26.13 -16.49 -23.77
N HIS A 8 -25.69 -15.30 -23.37
CA HIS A 8 -24.39 -15.12 -22.74
C HIS A 8 -24.47 -15.60 -21.29
N GLY A 9 -24.15 -16.88 -21.07
CA GLY A 9 -23.83 -17.34 -19.71
C GLY A 9 -22.59 -16.59 -19.20
N PRO A 10 -22.54 -16.15 -17.92
CA PRO A 10 -21.41 -15.41 -17.40
C PRO A 10 -20.15 -16.28 -17.45
N ALA A 11 -19.11 -15.78 -18.11
CA ALA A 11 -17.86 -16.46 -18.46
C ALA A 11 -16.97 -16.85 -17.26
N ASN A 12 -17.49 -16.80 -16.04
CA ASN A 12 -16.72 -16.91 -14.79
C ASN A 12 -17.11 -18.15 -13.95
N ARG A 13 -17.71 -19.19 -14.53
CA ARG A 13 -17.87 -20.48 -13.83
C ARG A 13 -16.49 -21.13 -13.65
N GLY A 14 -15.89 -20.94 -12.47
CA GLY A 14 -14.71 -21.70 -12.03
C GLY A 14 -13.38 -20.93 -12.00
N ARG A 15 -13.37 -19.61 -12.24
CA ARG A 15 -12.18 -18.80 -11.98
C ARG A 15 -12.17 -18.36 -10.53
N VAL A 16 -11.11 -18.69 -9.80
CA VAL A 16 -10.75 -18.01 -8.56
C VAL A 16 -10.50 -16.55 -8.95
N VAL A 17 -11.42 -15.67 -8.57
CA VAL A 17 -11.20 -14.23 -8.67
C VAL A 17 -10.16 -13.91 -7.61
N HIS A 18 -8.90 -13.80 -8.00
CA HIS A 18 -7.90 -13.18 -7.15
C HIS A 18 -8.37 -11.75 -6.94
N THR A 19 -8.67 -11.40 -5.68
CA THR A 19 -8.90 -10.02 -5.29
C THR A 19 -7.71 -9.22 -5.81
N THR A 20 -7.95 -8.27 -6.71
CA THR A 20 -6.87 -7.46 -7.28
C THR A 20 -6.27 -6.61 -6.16
N SER A 21 -4.97 -6.75 -5.90
CA SER A 21 -4.26 -5.88 -4.97
C SER A 21 -4.40 -4.41 -5.39
N ALA A 22 -4.48 -3.52 -4.40
CA ALA A 22 -4.62 -2.08 -4.63
C ALA A 22 -3.53 -1.53 -5.57
N PRO A 23 -3.87 -0.52 -6.40
CA PRO A 23 -2.88 0.32 -7.05
C PRO A 23 -1.90 0.92 -6.03
N LEU A 24 -0.70 1.26 -6.50
CA LEU A 24 0.39 1.77 -5.68
C LEU A 24 0.75 3.20 -6.11
N PHE A 25 0.94 4.09 -5.13
CA PHE A 25 1.76 5.29 -5.34
C PHE A 25 3.21 4.89 -5.15
N VAL A 26 4.06 5.23 -6.12
CA VAL A 26 5.47 4.87 -6.12
C VAL A 26 6.29 6.13 -6.37
N THR A 27 7.33 6.35 -5.55
CA THR A 27 8.26 7.47 -5.74
C THR A 27 9.67 7.07 -5.27
N GLY A 28 10.70 7.55 -5.98
CA GLY A 28 12.09 7.17 -5.75
C GLY A 28 12.69 6.36 -6.90
N ASP A 29 13.97 6.02 -6.77
CA ASP A 29 14.70 5.17 -7.73
C ASP A 29 14.53 3.70 -7.32
N GLU A 30 14.22 2.81 -8.26
CA GLU A 30 14.13 1.37 -8.02
C GLU A 30 15.46 0.76 -7.56
N ARG A 31 16.59 1.43 -7.84
CA ARG A 31 17.95 1.06 -7.43
C ARG A 31 18.44 1.87 -6.22
N ALA A 32 17.53 2.48 -5.48
CA ALA A 32 17.84 3.27 -4.31
C ALA A 32 18.68 2.46 -3.30
N PRO A 33 19.84 2.98 -2.85
CA PRO A 33 20.75 2.24 -1.96
C PRO A 33 20.17 2.03 -0.56
N GLY A 34 19.19 2.84 -0.15
CA GLY A 34 18.48 2.72 1.12
C GLY A 34 17.38 1.66 1.14
N GLY A 35 17.22 0.90 0.05
CA GLY A 35 16.19 -0.13 -0.09
C GLY A 35 14.82 0.47 -0.37
N ALA A 36 13.77 -0.20 0.12
CA ALA A 36 12.38 0.20 -0.08
C ALA A 36 11.64 0.42 1.24
N VAL A 37 10.67 1.33 1.23
CA VAL A 37 9.74 1.61 2.32
C VAL A 37 8.33 1.44 1.80
N VAL A 38 7.55 0.53 2.40
CA VAL A 38 6.11 0.45 2.16
C VAL A 38 5.41 1.21 3.29
N ILE A 39 4.66 2.26 2.93
CA ILE A 39 3.89 3.05 3.88
C ILE A 39 2.43 2.60 3.87
N VAL A 40 1.90 2.27 5.03
CA VAL A 40 0.46 2.04 5.25
C VAL A 40 -0.16 3.34 5.73
N HIS A 41 -0.99 3.95 4.90
CA HIS A 41 -1.62 5.23 5.22
C HIS A 41 -2.72 5.07 6.29
N GLY A 42 -3.01 6.17 6.98
CA GLY A 42 -4.10 6.27 7.95
C GLY A 42 -5.39 6.75 7.30
N GLU A 43 -6.24 7.32 8.13
CA GLU A 43 -7.60 7.73 7.81
C GLU A 43 -7.69 8.70 6.61
N PRO A 44 -6.83 9.71 6.46
CA PRO A 44 -6.90 10.64 5.33
C PRO A 44 -6.61 9.99 3.97
N GLY A 45 -5.98 8.81 3.95
CA GLY A 45 -5.42 8.27 2.72
C GLY A 45 -4.07 8.88 2.38
N ILE A 46 -3.76 8.95 1.08
CA ILE A 46 -2.56 9.61 0.55
C ILE A 46 -2.88 11.08 0.29
N ASP A 47 -3.05 11.82 1.38
CA ASP A 47 -3.21 13.27 1.31
C ASP A 47 -1.90 13.98 0.93
N ALA A 48 -1.99 15.30 0.73
CA ALA A 48 -0.83 16.11 0.34
C ALA A 48 0.32 16.05 1.36
N GLU A 49 0.00 15.86 2.64
CA GLU A 49 1.01 15.77 3.70
C GLU A 49 1.75 14.43 3.63
N LEU A 50 1.03 13.31 3.50
CA LEU A 50 1.65 12.00 3.34
C LEU A 50 2.44 11.91 2.03
N GLU A 51 1.93 12.46 0.94
CA GLU A 51 2.65 12.50 -0.33
C GLU A 51 3.97 13.27 -0.20
N ALA A 52 3.95 14.45 0.44
CA ALA A 52 5.16 15.23 0.68
C ALA A 52 6.20 14.46 1.52
N ARG A 53 5.74 13.76 2.57
CA ARG A 53 6.60 12.89 3.41
C ARG A 53 7.18 11.73 2.61
N ALA A 54 6.36 11.04 1.80
CA ALA A 54 6.81 9.94 0.95
C ALA A 54 7.88 10.40 -0.06
N ARG A 55 7.68 11.56 -0.69
CA ARG A 55 8.67 12.15 -1.60
C ARG A 55 9.96 12.57 -0.89
N ALA A 56 9.87 13.10 0.33
CA ALA A 56 11.06 13.44 1.13
C ALA A 56 11.86 12.18 1.51
N THR A 57 11.18 11.09 1.92
CA THR A 57 11.81 9.79 2.17
C THR A 57 12.49 9.25 0.91
N ALA A 58 11.84 9.37 -0.24
CA ALA A 58 12.43 8.94 -1.50
C ALA A 58 13.66 9.77 -1.90
N ALA A 59 13.62 11.08 -1.70
CA ALA A 59 14.77 11.97 -1.89
C ALA A 59 15.95 11.62 -0.95
N GLY A 60 15.65 11.01 0.21
CA GLY A 60 16.63 10.43 1.13
C GLY A 60 17.29 9.13 0.65
N GLY A 61 16.99 8.67 -0.56
CA GLY A 61 17.64 7.51 -1.18
C GLY A 61 16.94 6.18 -0.88
N SER A 62 15.62 6.17 -0.76
CA SER A 62 14.79 4.96 -0.68
C SER A 62 13.77 4.92 -1.84
N LEU A 63 13.34 3.73 -2.26
CA LEU A 63 12.11 3.57 -3.03
C LEU A 63 10.93 3.60 -2.05
N VAL A 64 9.90 4.38 -2.31
CA VAL A 64 8.71 4.45 -1.45
C VAL A 64 7.49 3.97 -2.22
N VAL A 65 6.73 3.08 -1.57
CA VAL A 65 5.49 2.50 -2.10
C VAL A 65 4.37 2.70 -1.09
N VAL A 66 3.20 3.13 -1.54
CA VAL A 66 2.01 3.36 -0.70
C VAL A 66 0.79 2.72 -1.36
N PRO A 67 0.18 1.66 -0.79
CA PRO A 67 -1.03 1.05 -1.32
C PRO A 67 -2.24 1.98 -1.21
N TYR A 68 -3.12 1.97 -2.20
CA TYR A 68 -4.34 2.81 -2.21
C TYR A 68 -5.46 2.09 -1.47
N LEU A 69 -5.56 2.19 -0.15
CA LEU A 69 -6.55 1.42 0.60
C LEU A 69 -8.00 1.83 0.26
N TYR A 70 -8.21 3.05 -0.26
CA TYR A 70 -9.50 3.55 -0.75
C TYR A 70 -9.74 3.34 -2.25
N PHE A 71 -8.95 2.52 -2.95
CA PHE A 71 -9.05 2.40 -4.41
C PHE A 71 -10.43 1.94 -4.90
N ARG A 72 -11.16 1.18 -4.07
CA ARG A 72 -12.52 0.72 -4.38
C ARG A 72 -13.53 1.87 -4.40
N ASP A 73 -13.24 2.95 -3.64
CA ASP A 73 -14.01 4.18 -3.60
C ASP A 73 -13.48 5.25 -4.58
N GLY A 74 -12.42 4.91 -5.35
CA GLY A 74 -11.96 5.68 -6.50
C GLY A 74 -10.91 6.75 -6.22
N GLY A 75 -10.32 6.81 -5.02
CA GLY A 75 -9.37 7.86 -4.64
C GLY A 75 -8.09 7.35 -3.97
N PRO A 76 -6.95 8.06 -4.14
CA PRO A 76 -5.75 7.83 -3.32
C PRO A 76 -5.91 8.36 -1.89
N ASP A 77 -6.77 9.36 -1.70
CA ASP A 77 -7.15 9.99 -0.43
C ASP A 77 -8.65 9.88 -0.16
N TYR A 78 -9.06 10.23 1.05
CA TYR A 78 -10.48 10.33 1.40
C TYR A 78 -10.96 11.78 1.32
N PRO A 79 -11.86 12.14 0.38
CA PRO A 79 -12.18 13.54 0.07
C PRO A 79 -13.03 14.25 1.14
N HIS A 80 -13.51 13.52 2.15
CA HIS A 80 -14.35 14.05 3.23
C HIS A 80 -13.69 13.82 4.59
N PRO A 81 -12.85 14.75 5.08
CA PRO A 81 -12.07 14.58 6.31
C PRO A 81 -12.91 14.16 7.51
N ASP A 82 -14.11 14.74 7.67
CA ASP A 82 -15.04 14.45 8.77
C ASP A 82 -15.57 13.00 8.76
N ARG A 83 -15.42 12.29 7.65
CA ARG A 83 -15.86 10.90 7.45
C ARG A 83 -14.69 9.94 7.27
N ALA A 84 -13.46 10.44 7.14
CA ALA A 84 -12.26 9.65 6.89
C ALA A 84 -12.04 8.56 7.95
N ALA A 85 -12.25 8.90 9.24
CA ALA A 85 -12.11 7.94 10.32
C ALA A 85 -13.13 6.79 10.24
N ALA A 86 -14.38 7.10 9.90
CA ALA A 86 -15.42 6.08 9.74
C ALA A 86 -15.18 5.22 8.49
N ALA A 87 -14.70 5.82 7.40
CA ALA A 87 -14.32 5.10 6.19
C ALA A 87 -13.15 4.15 6.44
N TYR A 88 -12.10 4.62 7.12
CA TYR A 88 -10.96 3.79 7.50
C TYR A 88 -11.36 2.63 8.40
N ALA A 89 -12.19 2.90 9.42
CA ALA A 89 -12.71 1.86 10.31
C ALA A 89 -13.61 0.83 9.59
N GLY A 90 -14.13 1.17 8.40
CA GLY A 90 -14.91 0.28 7.55
C GLY A 90 -14.07 -0.58 6.61
N LEU A 91 -12.76 -0.37 6.52
CA LEU A 91 -11.87 -1.21 5.72
C LEU A 91 -11.80 -2.61 6.33
N ASP A 92 -11.89 -3.64 5.47
CA ASP A 92 -11.66 -5.02 5.91
C ASP A 92 -10.16 -5.20 6.21
N PRO A 93 -9.78 -5.58 7.45
CA PRO A 93 -8.38 -5.81 7.79
C PRO A 93 -7.68 -6.83 6.89
N ALA A 94 -8.41 -7.84 6.39
CA ALA A 94 -7.85 -8.85 5.50
C ALA A 94 -7.52 -8.28 4.11
N ASP A 95 -8.34 -7.35 3.60
CA ASP A 95 -8.06 -6.65 2.35
C ASP A 95 -6.84 -5.72 2.51
N VAL A 96 -6.76 -4.98 3.63
CA VAL A 96 -5.60 -4.13 3.94
C VAL A 96 -4.31 -4.97 4.00
N ASP A 97 -4.35 -6.09 4.71
CA ASP A 97 -3.21 -7.00 4.82
C ASP A 97 -2.81 -7.56 3.43
N ALA A 98 -3.78 -7.91 2.58
CA ALA A 98 -3.52 -8.39 1.21
C ALA A 98 -2.96 -7.30 0.27
N ASP A 99 -3.35 -6.05 0.47
CA ASP A 99 -2.82 -4.91 -0.30
C ASP A 99 -1.37 -4.61 0.10
N VAL A 100 -1.04 -4.71 1.39
CA VAL A 100 0.35 -4.59 1.87
C VAL A 100 1.21 -5.74 1.36
N ASP A 101 0.69 -6.97 1.38
CA ASP A 101 1.38 -8.13 0.80
C ASP A 101 1.65 -7.93 -0.69
N GLY A 102 0.64 -7.46 -1.44
CA GLY A 102 0.79 -7.17 -2.86
C GLY A 102 1.88 -6.12 -3.13
N ALA A 103 2.02 -5.12 -2.25
CA ALA A 103 3.11 -4.14 -2.34
C ALA A 103 4.48 -4.77 -2.06
N VAL A 104 4.60 -5.63 -1.05
CA VAL A 104 5.87 -6.34 -0.75
C VAL A 104 6.21 -7.35 -1.85
N ASP A 105 5.23 -8.07 -2.39
CA ASP A 105 5.38 -8.99 -3.52
C ASP A 105 5.80 -8.25 -4.79
N HIS A 106 5.30 -7.03 -5.00
CA HIS A 106 5.77 -6.17 -6.08
C HIS A 106 7.26 -5.86 -5.94
N LEU A 107 7.70 -5.42 -4.75
CA LEU A 107 9.09 -5.08 -4.47
C LEU A 107 10.03 -6.29 -4.61
N THR A 108 9.66 -7.43 -4.03
CA THR A 108 10.49 -8.64 -4.02
C THR A 108 10.45 -9.37 -5.35
N GLY A 109 9.26 -9.62 -5.88
CA GLY A 109 9.05 -10.45 -7.07
C GLY A 109 9.31 -9.72 -8.39
N ARG A 110 8.94 -8.44 -8.50
CA ARG A 110 9.17 -7.67 -9.74
C ARG A 110 10.46 -6.88 -9.73
N LEU A 111 10.78 -6.22 -8.62
CA LEU A 111 11.96 -5.36 -8.53
C LEU A 111 13.20 -6.06 -7.97
N GLY A 112 13.05 -7.29 -7.43
CA GLY A 112 14.16 -8.07 -6.91
C GLY A 112 14.75 -7.52 -5.61
N ILE A 113 14.03 -6.65 -4.90
CA ILE A 113 14.48 -6.09 -3.63
C ILE A 113 14.41 -7.19 -2.57
N VAL A 114 15.53 -7.44 -1.88
CA VAL A 114 15.58 -8.47 -0.84
C VAL A 114 14.74 -8.06 0.37
N PRO A 115 14.01 -8.97 1.05
CA PRO A 115 13.16 -8.63 2.18
C PRO A 115 13.87 -7.85 3.29
N ALA A 116 15.14 -8.14 3.56
CA ALA A 116 15.95 -7.42 4.56
C ALA A 116 16.20 -5.93 4.21
N ALA A 117 15.96 -5.52 2.97
CA ALA A 117 16.06 -4.13 2.50
C ALA A 117 14.69 -3.46 2.38
N ILE A 118 13.60 -4.11 2.83
CA ILE A 118 12.25 -3.55 2.86
C ILE A 118 11.92 -3.17 4.30
N ARG A 119 11.45 -1.95 4.50
CA ARG A 119 10.89 -1.47 5.76
C ARG A 119 9.40 -1.22 5.59
N LEU A 120 8.62 -1.53 6.62
CA LEU A 120 7.25 -1.05 6.71
C LEU A 120 7.21 0.25 7.51
N ALA A 121 6.28 1.13 7.19
CA ALA A 121 5.98 2.29 8.00
C ALA A 121 4.47 2.53 8.03
N GLY A 122 3.98 3.18 9.08
CA GLY A 122 2.56 3.54 9.18
C GLY A 122 2.34 5.01 9.48
N ALA A 123 1.25 5.56 8.95
CA ALA A 123 0.76 6.90 9.27
C ALA A 123 -0.57 6.81 10.03
N GLY A 124 -0.71 7.49 11.17
CA GLY A 124 -1.96 7.52 11.93
C GLY A 124 -2.51 6.11 12.22
N ALA A 125 -3.77 5.86 11.88
CA ALA A 125 -4.41 4.54 12.04
C ALA A 125 -3.82 3.41 11.17
N GLY A 126 -2.89 3.72 10.24
CA GLY A 126 -2.13 2.73 9.48
C GLY A 126 -1.07 1.98 10.29
N MET A 127 -0.63 2.53 11.44
CA MET A 127 0.44 1.93 12.25
C MET A 127 0.16 0.49 12.71
N PRO A 128 -1.01 0.16 13.26
CA PRO A 128 -1.33 -1.22 13.61
C PRO A 128 -1.29 -2.19 12.42
N ALA A 129 -1.71 -1.75 11.23
CA ALA A 129 -1.66 -2.58 10.02
C ALA A 129 -0.22 -2.81 9.55
N ALA A 130 0.61 -1.76 9.53
CA ALA A 130 2.04 -1.89 9.26
C ALA A 130 2.74 -2.83 10.25
N ALA A 131 2.39 -2.76 11.54
CA ALA A 131 2.96 -3.65 12.57
C ALA A 131 2.60 -5.12 12.36
N ARG A 132 1.31 -5.40 12.11
CA ARG A 132 0.86 -6.77 11.83
C ARG A 132 1.51 -7.33 10.58
N ALA A 133 1.61 -6.53 9.51
CA ALA A 133 2.25 -6.96 8.28
C ALA A 133 3.75 -7.24 8.47
N ALA A 134 4.46 -6.41 9.26
CA ALA A 134 5.88 -6.61 9.53
C ALA A 134 6.13 -7.95 10.24
N ASP A 135 5.33 -8.23 11.27
CA ASP A 135 5.38 -9.49 12.02
C ASP A 135 5.08 -10.69 11.11
N ARG A 136 3.99 -10.63 10.36
CA ARG A 136 3.53 -11.70 9.46
C ARG A 136 4.52 -12.01 8.34
N LEU A 137 5.19 -10.99 7.81
CA LEU A 137 6.14 -11.12 6.69
C LEU A 137 7.59 -11.29 7.15
N GLY A 138 7.87 -11.25 8.46
CA GLY A 138 9.23 -11.33 9.01
C GLY A 138 10.12 -10.15 8.60
N LEU A 139 9.52 -8.97 8.40
CA LEU A 139 10.21 -7.74 8.03
C LEU A 139 10.62 -6.96 9.29
N PRO A 140 11.58 -6.02 9.18
CA PRO A 140 11.86 -5.06 10.25
C PRO A 140 10.57 -4.38 10.71
N GLY A 141 10.42 -4.23 12.05
CA GLY A 141 9.24 -3.62 12.66
C GLY A 141 8.96 -2.23 12.10
N PRO A 142 7.69 -1.77 12.13
CA PRO A 142 7.31 -0.60 11.36
C PRO A 142 7.88 0.67 11.99
N ASP A 143 8.44 1.53 11.15
CA ASP A 143 8.78 2.89 11.53
C ASP A 143 7.49 3.74 11.57
N LEU A 144 7.45 4.73 12.46
CA LEU A 144 6.44 5.79 12.33
C LEU A 144 6.79 6.63 11.10
N VAL A 145 5.78 7.00 10.31
CA VAL A 145 5.95 8.06 9.31
C VAL A 145 5.94 9.42 10.03
N ASP A 146 6.90 9.65 10.93
CA ASP A 146 7.15 10.93 11.60
C ASP A 146 8.54 11.46 11.22
N GLY A 147 8.59 12.76 10.93
CA GLY A 147 9.64 13.45 10.16
C GLY A 147 11.04 13.59 10.78
N HIS A 148 11.47 12.72 11.71
CA HIS A 148 12.79 12.82 12.33
C HIS A 148 13.42 11.46 12.63
N HIS A 149 13.74 10.67 11.60
CA HIS A 149 14.90 9.79 11.71
C HIS A 149 16.14 10.59 11.31
N HIS A 150 16.84 11.08 12.34
CA HIS A 150 18.24 11.46 12.24
C HIS A 150 18.98 10.36 11.47
N LEU A 151 19.46 10.71 10.27
CA LEU A 151 20.58 10.04 9.65
C LEU A 151 21.71 10.06 10.66
N THR A 152 21.96 8.94 11.35
CA THR A 152 23.23 8.72 12.02
C THR A 152 24.18 8.23 10.94
N PRO A 153 25.21 9.03 10.57
CA PRO A 153 26.25 8.52 9.70
C PRO A 153 27.05 7.48 10.48
N ARG A 154 27.24 6.31 9.88
CA ARG A 154 28.34 5.41 10.26
C ARG A 154 29.62 5.92 9.61
#